data_AF-A0A349SML7-F1
#
_entry.id   AF-A0A349SML7-F1
#
_cell.length_a   1.000
_cell.length_b   1.000
_cell.length_c   1.000
_cell.angle_alpha   90.00
_cell.angle_beta   90.00
_cell.angle_gamma   90.00
#
_symmetry.space_group_name_H-M   'P 1'
#
loop_
_entity.id
_entity.type
_entity.pdbx_description
1 polymer ?
#
loop_
_entity_poly.entity_id
_entity_poly.type
_entity_poly.pdbx_seq_one_letter_code
_entity_poly.pdbx_strand_id
1 'polypeptide(L)' 'RGGKIWIRVFPDKPITEKPLEVRQGKGKGNVEYWVAEIRPGKMLYEMEGVNEDIAREAFILAAAKLPIKTTVVTRTVM' A
#
# COMPACT_ATOMS: atom_id res chain seq x y z
N ARG A 1 -22.79 9.62 -1.54
CA ARG A 1 -21.90 8.46 -1.74
C ARG A 1 -20.48 8.84 -1.30
N GLY A 2 -20.40 9.31 -0.05
CA GLY A 2 -19.27 10.04 0.48
C GLY A 2 -18.61 9.26 1.60
N GLY A 3 -17.39 9.66 1.89
CA GLY A 3 -16.48 9.11 2.88
C GLY A 3 -15.12 9.75 2.60
N LYS A 4 -14.39 10.13 3.64
CA LYS A 4 -13.03 10.65 3.48
C LYS A 4 -12.07 9.48 3.62
N ILE A 5 -11.20 9.32 2.63
CA ILE A 5 -10.17 8.27 2.62
C ILE A 5 -8.82 8.96 2.67
N TRP A 6 -7.92 8.45 3.51
CA TRP A 6 -6.52 8.84 3.50
C TRP A 6 -5.67 7.65 3.14
N ILE A 7 -4.68 7.88 2.28
CA ILE A 7 -3.60 6.95 2.01
C ILE A 7 -2.45 7.37 2.91
N ARG A 8 -2.08 6.52 3.88
CA ARG A 8 -1.05 6.82 4.89
C ARG A 8 0.36 6.45 4.44
N VAL A 9 0.49 5.78 3.31
CA VAL A 9 1.75 5.35 2.70
C VAL A 9 1.98 6.06 1.37
N PHE A 10 3.24 6.27 1.02
CA PHE A 10 3.63 6.91 -0.23
C PHE A 10 4.79 6.12 -0.85
N PRO A 11 4.75 5.80 -2.15
CA PRO A 11 5.82 5.05 -2.80
C PRO A 11 6.97 5.98 -3.20
N ASP A 12 7.94 6.14 -2.31
CA ASP A 12 9.11 7.01 -2.46
C ASP A 12 10.40 6.27 -2.80
N LYS A 13 10.40 4.93 -2.79
CA LYS A 13 11.59 4.13 -3.08
C LYS A 13 11.58 3.62 -4.53
N PRO A 14 12.57 4.00 -5.37
CA PRO A 14 12.67 3.49 -6.72
C PRO A 14 13.30 2.09 -6.75
N ILE A 15 12.70 1.18 -7.51
CA ILE A 15 13.21 -0.16 -7.79
C ILE A 15 13.71 -0.19 -9.23
N THR A 16 14.92 -0.73 -9.42
CA THR A 16 15.58 -0.81 -10.72
C THR A 16 15.65 -2.24 -11.24
N GLU A 17 15.47 -2.41 -12.56
CA GLU A 17 15.64 -3.69 -13.24
C GLU A 17 16.59 -3.56 -14.43
N LYS A 18 17.22 -4.67 -14.82
CA LYS A 18 17.95 -4.74 -16.10
C LYS A 18 17.05 -5.43 -17.12
N PRO A 19 16.98 -4.92 -18.36
CA PRO A 19 16.16 -5.55 -19.38
C PRO A 19 16.68 -6.96 -19.70
N LEU A 20 15.80 -7.76 -20.29
CA LEU A 20 16.16 -9.07 -20.82
C LEU A 20 17.33 -8.94 -21.81
N GLU A 21 18.09 -10.02 -21.96
CA GLU A 21 19.23 -10.13 -22.91
C GLU A 21 20.48 -9.29 -22.56
N VAL A 22 20.51 -8.61 -21.40
CA VAL A 22 21.71 -7.86 -20.94
C VAL A 22 22.51 -8.65 -19.91
N ARG A 23 23.83 -8.74 -20.11
CA ARG A 23 24.77 -9.37 -19.15
C ARG A 23 24.92 -8.52 -17.87
N GLN A 24 25.35 -9.17 -16.79
CA GLN A 24 25.70 -8.47 -15.55
C GLN A 24 26.87 -7.48 -15.73
N GLY A 25 26.98 -6.51 -14.82
CA GLY A 25 27.92 -5.37 -14.94
C GLY A 25 27.31 -4.13 -15.62
N LYS A 26 28.16 -3.23 -16.14
CA LYS A 26 27.79 -1.97 -16.85
C LYS A 26 26.94 -0.96 -16.06
N GLY A 27 26.91 -1.06 -14.73
CA GLY A 27 26.21 -0.12 -13.85
C GLY A 27 24.84 -0.59 -13.39
N LYS A 28 24.10 0.33 -12.75
CA LYS A 28 22.75 0.12 -12.21
C LYS A 28 21.72 0.20 -13.34
N GLY A 29 20.65 -0.60 -13.25
CA GLY A 29 19.53 -0.57 -14.20
C GLY A 29 18.68 0.69 -14.11
N ASN A 30 17.71 0.80 -15.01
CA ASN A 30 16.74 1.90 -15.02
C ASN A 30 15.72 1.71 -13.90
N VAL A 31 15.09 2.79 -13.44
CA VAL A 31 13.99 2.74 -12.47
C VAL A 31 12.73 2.24 -13.18
N GLU A 32 12.19 1.11 -12.74
CA GLU A 32 10.99 0.50 -13.32
C GLU A 32 9.71 0.87 -12.55
N TYR A 33 9.77 0.80 -11.22
CA TYR A 33 8.60 1.09 -10.39
C TYR A 33 9.00 1.63 -9.02
N TRP A 34 8.01 2.20 -8.33
CA TRP A 34 8.17 2.78 -7.00
C TRP A 34 7.44 1.93 -5.98
N VAL A 35 8.06 1.74 -4.81
CA VAL A 35 7.49 0.95 -3.72
C VAL A 35 7.44 1.75 -2.43
N ALA A 36 6.48 1.43 -1.59
CA ALA A 36 6.46 1.83 -0.19
C ALA A 36 6.97 0.67 0.67
N GLU A 37 7.92 0.92 1.56
CA GLU A 37 8.37 -0.10 2.53
C GLU A 37 7.36 -0.22 3.68
N ILE A 38 6.77 -1.41 3.83
CA ILE A 38 5.75 -1.67 4.84
C ILE A 38 6.33 -2.58 5.94
N ARG A 39 6.15 -2.17 7.21
CA ARG A 39 6.47 -2.96 8.40
C ARG A 39 5.20 -3.39 9.13
N PRO A 40 5.21 -4.50 9.91
CA PRO A 40 4.05 -4.90 10.71
C PRO A 40 3.55 -3.77 11.61
N GLY A 41 2.23 -3.61 11.71
CA GLY A 41 1.58 -2.54 12.46
C GLY A 41 1.51 -1.17 11.75
N LYS A 42 2.08 -1.04 10.54
CA LYS A 42 1.94 0.19 9.75
C LYS A 42 0.49 0.35 9.27
N MET A 43 -0.07 1.52 9.50
CA MET A 43 -1.38 1.87 8.97
C MET A 43 -1.27 2.27 7.49
N LEU A 44 -2.10 1.66 6.63
CA LEU A 44 -2.04 1.87 5.17
C LEU A 44 -3.09 2.87 4.69
N TYR A 45 -4.32 2.72 5.15
CA TYR A 45 -5.46 3.53 4.77
C TYR A 45 -6.29 3.89 6.01
N GLU A 46 -6.88 5.08 5.98
CA GLU A 46 -7.90 5.51 6.94
C GLU A 46 -9.19 5.85 6.20
N MET A 47 -10.32 5.65 6.86
CA MET A 47 -11.63 6.00 6.32
C MET A 47 -12.49 6.63 7.42
N GLU A 48 -13.19 7.71 7.08
CA GLU A 48 -14.12 8.42 7.96
C GLU A 48 -15.41 8.77 7.20
N GLY A 49 -16.53 8.91 7.91
CA GLY A 49 -17.78 9.39 7.34
C GLY A 49 -18.63 8.31 6.66
N VAL A 50 -18.39 7.05 6.98
CA VAL A 50 -19.20 5.89 6.55
C VAL A 50 -19.49 4.97 7.73
N ASN A 51 -20.54 4.15 7.60
CA ASN A 51 -20.86 3.10 8.58
C ASN A 51 -19.77 2.03 8.61
N GLU A 52 -19.57 1.41 9.79
CA GLU A 52 -18.53 0.41 10.00
C GLU A 52 -18.67 -0.80 9.06
N ASP A 53 -19.88 -1.28 8.80
CA ASP A 53 -20.11 -2.42 7.90
C ASP A 53 -19.61 -2.14 6.48
N ILE A 54 -19.88 -0.93 5.98
CA ILE A 54 -19.43 -0.47 4.66
C ILE A 54 -17.91 -0.32 4.65
N ALA A 55 -17.32 0.24 5.72
CA ALA A 55 -15.87 0.39 5.84
C ALA A 55 -15.17 -0.97 5.85
N ARG A 56 -15.70 -1.95 6.59
CA ARG A 56 -15.17 -3.32 6.67
C ARG A 56 -15.21 -4.01 5.30
N GLU A 57 -16.34 -3.95 4.61
CA GLU A 57 -16.47 -4.52 3.25
C GLU A 57 -15.47 -3.88 2.28
N ALA A 58 -15.37 -2.55 2.29
CA ALA A 58 -14.42 -1.82 1.45
C ALA A 58 -12.95 -2.21 1.75
N PHE A 59 -12.59 -2.37 3.02
CA PHE A 59 -11.24 -2.80 3.40
C PHE A 59 -10.95 -4.27 3.07
N ILE A 60 -11.95 -5.16 3.10
CA ILE A 60 -11.80 -6.55 2.66
C ILE A 60 -11.49 -6.59 1.14
N LEU A 61 -12.23 -5.82 0.35
CA LEU A 61 -11.98 -5.71 -1.10
C LEU A 61 -10.60 -5.13 -1.39
N ALA A 62 -10.17 -4.11 -0.65
CA ALA A 62 -8.84 -3.53 -0.78
C ALA A 62 -7.74 -4.53 -0.38
N ALA A 63 -7.93 -5.27 0.71
CA ALA A 63 -7.00 -6.28 1.20
C ALA A 63 -6.73 -7.38 0.17
N ALA A 64 -7.75 -7.79 -0.60
CA ALA A 64 -7.60 -8.78 -1.67
C ALA A 64 -6.67 -8.33 -2.81
N LYS A 65 -6.33 -7.04 -2.90
CA LYS A 65 -5.40 -6.47 -3.90
C LYS A 65 -4.01 -6.19 -3.35
N LEU A 66 -3.80 -6.40 -2.05
CA LEU A 66 -2.51 -6.17 -1.42
C LEU A 66 -1.72 -7.49 -1.29
N PRO A 67 -0.39 -7.45 -1.50
CA PRO A 67 0.46 -8.65 -1.37
C PRO A 67 0.77 -9.03 0.09
N ILE A 68 0.13 -8.40 1.07
CA ILE A 68 0.40 -8.56 2.50
C ILE A 68 -0.89 -8.76 3.29
N LYS A 69 -0.79 -9.50 4.41
CA LYS A 69 -1.90 -9.63 5.36
C LYS A 69 -2.19 -8.28 6.01
N THR A 70 -3.47 -7.94 6.11
CA THR A 70 -3.93 -6.70 6.74
C THR A 70 -5.00 -7.00 7.79
N THR A 71 -5.22 -6.07 8.70
CA THR A 71 -6.29 -6.13 9.71
C THR A 71 -7.02 -4.79 9.74
N VAL A 72 -8.32 -4.82 9.99
CA VAL A 72 -9.14 -3.62 10.13
C VAL A 72 -9.11 -3.20 11.60
N VAL A 73 -8.78 -1.94 11.85
CA VAL A 73 -8.71 -1.37 13.21
C VAL A 73 -9.62 -0.15 13.31
N THR A 74 -10.16 0.07 14.50
CA THR A 74 -10.96 1.26 14.83
C THR A 74 -10.12 2.21 15.69
N ARG A 75 -10.40 3.52 15.60
CA ARG A 75 -9.71 4.52 16.41
C ARG A 75 -10.20 4.42 17.85
N THR A 76 -9.29 4.14 18.77
CA THR A 76 -9.56 4.16 20.21
C THR A 76 -9.29 5.55 20.77
N VAL A 77 -10.16 6.04 21.65
CA VAL A 77 -9.88 7.20 22.52
C VAL A 77 -9.27 6.64 23.81
N MET A 78 -8.09 7.13 24.19
CA MET A 78 -7.50 6.86 25.50
C MET A 78 -8.02 7.86 26.53
#